data_AF-A0A955NJL8-F1
#
_entry.id   AF-A0A955NJL8-F1
#
_cell.length_a   1.000
_cell.length_b   1.000
_cell.length_c   1.000
_cell.angle_alpha   90.00
_cell.angle_beta   90.00
_cell.angle_gamma   90.00
#
_symmetry.space_group_name_H-M   'P 1'
#
loop_
_entity.id
_entity.type
_entity.pdbx_description
1 polymer ?
#
loop_
_entity_poly.entity_id
_entity_poly.type
_entity_poly.pdbx_seq_one_letter_code
_entity_poly.pdbx_strand_id
1 'polypeptide(L)'
;IFPMTLGCNHNGDEFFNWPIHEGKDISWLKNYDKPTSIFAWECDQDFFGCYDVDLNKGLVQVADHRALKGKKAWTWGQSDDGLVSQEGLTDEDGPYIEVQSGPLRTQADYGELSPREEVAWEEWWYPVYGFDQGFDYATKDVVFEVKTREGGGLEAIHLLATKPYPGCRLTFEPEGGTAQNFEVDLSPQEPKEVNFQGGNAKSGKFLLTDSTGGSIAEFQYPLPLAEQEAPSIPKKKDESEMTVAELFAEGLEADRGTSRERARELYEKVIAKASDYAEAHFRLGVLDFEAGLWTEAKKEFQTALDLEPSHSMARYFHGAADFQLGNYSEALRTGNRVVDLEPNLSLGYDLKGRALMRLGRRDQVIPEFEQASQANTKDFRAWEHLAMAFFGAGRNSDAFALARDLVDRDPTALIPRAILAFEDPTKPRTMFEETLGFLGEADFEYVEAMLAFESLAMPKAAFIYAMPLLADRFVDRFPLSPMQHIYSSALALMNGSPPTAEKIYNELGQWNSDFVFPSRTEAVNVLQAMKRISSSDGRFPLLLGDVLANLGRIGEATVEWESA
;
A
#
# COMPACT_ATOMS: atom_id res chain seq x y z
N ILE A 1 -24.59 -10.33 7.92
CA ILE A 1 -23.62 -9.22 7.64
C ILE A 1 -22.16 -9.67 7.71
N PHE A 2 -21.72 -10.32 8.80
CA PHE A 2 -20.40 -10.98 8.88
C PHE A 2 -20.61 -12.50 8.94
N PRO A 3 -20.24 -13.23 7.88
CA PRO A 3 -20.45 -14.68 7.83
C PRO A 3 -19.29 -15.43 8.48
N MET A 4 -19.15 -15.27 9.80
CA MET A 4 -18.11 -15.94 10.61
C MET A 4 -18.74 -16.60 11.83
N THR A 5 -18.05 -17.56 12.43
CA THR A 5 -18.44 -18.12 13.75
C THR A 5 -17.54 -17.64 14.89
N LEU A 6 -16.32 -17.19 14.55
CA LEU A 6 -15.31 -16.75 15.50
C LEU A 6 -14.70 -15.43 15.00
N GLY A 7 -14.59 -14.46 15.90
CA GLY A 7 -13.86 -13.22 15.66
C GLY A 7 -12.70 -13.04 16.63
N CYS A 8 -11.81 -12.11 16.32
CA CYS A 8 -10.69 -11.74 17.17
C CYS A 8 -10.45 -10.23 17.23
N ASN A 9 -9.63 -9.81 18.18
CA ASN A 9 -9.16 -8.43 18.30
C ASN A 9 -8.07 -8.10 17.25
N HIS A 10 -7.50 -6.89 17.35
CA HIS A 10 -6.48 -6.37 16.44
C HIS A 10 -5.22 -7.24 16.27
N ASN A 11 -4.79 -7.93 17.33
CA ASN A 11 -3.58 -8.74 17.35
C ASN A 11 -3.83 -10.22 17.08
N GLY A 12 -5.10 -10.66 17.03
CA GLY A 12 -5.42 -12.08 16.99
C GLY A 12 -5.01 -12.83 18.26
N ASP A 13 -4.97 -12.14 19.41
CA ASP A 13 -4.61 -12.74 20.71
C ASP A 13 -5.79 -12.80 21.71
N GLU A 14 -6.94 -12.23 21.35
CA GLU A 14 -8.20 -12.37 22.07
C GLU A 14 -9.31 -12.77 21.08
N PHE A 15 -10.15 -13.74 21.46
CA PHE A 15 -11.15 -14.35 20.59
C PHE A 15 -12.54 -14.31 21.21
N PHE A 16 -13.56 -14.20 20.36
CA PHE A 16 -14.97 -14.17 20.75
C PHE A 16 -15.86 -14.90 19.74
N ASN A 17 -16.94 -15.49 20.23
CA ASN A 17 -17.94 -16.15 19.39
C ASN A 17 -18.79 -15.12 18.66
N TRP A 18 -19.19 -15.42 17.43
CA TRP A 18 -20.06 -14.55 16.63
C TRP A 18 -21.36 -15.28 16.23
N PRO A 19 -22.51 -14.57 16.16
CA PRO A 19 -22.73 -13.18 16.58
C PRO A 19 -23.04 -13.04 18.07
N ILE A 20 -23.21 -14.15 18.80
CA ILE A 20 -23.53 -14.11 20.23
C ILE A 20 -22.27 -14.39 21.06
N HIS A 21 -21.83 -13.40 21.83
CA HIS A 21 -20.74 -13.53 22.78
C HIS A 21 -21.21 -13.17 24.19
N GLU A 22 -20.98 -14.05 25.16
CA GLU A 22 -21.39 -13.85 26.56
C GLU A 22 -22.87 -13.45 26.73
N GLY A 23 -23.74 -13.95 25.84
CA GLY A 23 -25.18 -13.66 25.85
C GLY A 23 -25.59 -12.33 25.23
N LYS A 24 -24.66 -11.54 24.69
CA LYS A 24 -24.94 -10.32 23.92
C LYS A 24 -24.83 -10.60 22.41
N ASP A 25 -25.73 -10.02 21.62
CA ASP A 25 -25.62 -10.02 20.16
C ASP A 25 -24.67 -8.91 19.71
N ILE A 26 -23.42 -9.26 19.46
CA ILE A 26 -22.38 -8.33 19.07
C ILE A 26 -22.42 -7.99 17.58
N SER A 27 -23.44 -8.42 16.83
CA SER A 27 -23.71 -7.83 15.50
C SER A 27 -24.28 -6.41 15.56
N TRP A 28 -24.75 -5.98 16.74
CA TRP A 28 -25.29 -4.65 16.97
C TRP A 28 -24.27 -3.72 17.65
N LEU A 29 -23.99 -2.57 17.02
CA LEU A 29 -23.00 -1.61 17.53
C LEU A 29 -23.30 -1.10 18.95
N LYS A 30 -24.57 -0.97 19.30
CA LYS A 30 -25.01 -0.56 20.65
C LYS A 30 -24.57 -1.50 21.77
N ASN A 31 -24.13 -2.73 21.45
CA ASN A 31 -23.73 -3.72 22.45
C ASN A 31 -22.23 -3.69 22.76
N TYR A 32 -21.46 -2.80 22.14
CA TYR A 32 -20.04 -2.58 22.42
C TYR A 32 -19.86 -1.45 23.42
N ASP A 33 -19.34 -1.77 24.61
CA ASP A 33 -19.14 -0.79 25.68
C ASP A 33 -17.87 0.07 25.49
N LYS A 34 -16.87 -0.44 24.77
CA LYS A 34 -15.53 0.16 24.61
C LYS A 34 -15.08 0.11 23.14
N PRO A 35 -14.03 0.86 22.76
CA PRO A 35 -13.43 0.76 21.44
C PRO A 35 -13.02 -0.68 21.15
N THR A 36 -13.50 -1.22 20.04
CA THR A 36 -13.38 -2.66 19.75
C THR A 36 -13.08 -2.88 18.27
N SER A 37 -12.05 -3.69 18.01
CA SER A 37 -11.77 -4.26 16.69
C SER A 37 -12.48 -5.61 16.57
N ILE A 38 -13.08 -5.85 15.41
CA ILE A 38 -13.80 -7.07 15.08
C ILE A 38 -13.19 -7.62 13.80
N PHE A 39 -12.30 -8.59 13.92
CA PHE A 39 -11.72 -9.29 12.78
C PHE A 39 -12.37 -10.66 12.63
N ALA A 40 -12.70 -11.05 11.41
CA ALA A 40 -13.17 -12.40 11.13
C ALA A 40 -12.02 -13.40 11.15
N TRP A 41 -12.17 -14.48 11.91
CA TRP A 41 -11.17 -15.54 11.99
C TRP A 41 -11.53 -16.70 11.06
N GLU A 42 -10.66 -17.01 10.09
CA GLU A 42 -10.83 -18.11 9.13
C GLU A 42 -12.21 -18.12 8.43
N CYS A 43 -12.69 -16.93 8.02
CA CYS A 43 -13.93 -16.77 7.27
C CYS A 43 -13.78 -17.32 5.84
N ASP A 44 -14.62 -18.27 5.47
CA ASP A 44 -14.60 -18.99 4.19
C ASP A 44 -15.59 -18.43 3.15
N GLN A 45 -16.18 -17.26 3.42
CA GLN A 45 -17.12 -16.59 2.54
C GLN A 45 -16.51 -15.37 1.85
N ASP A 46 -16.97 -15.12 0.63
CA ASP A 46 -16.48 -14.04 -0.25
C ASP A 46 -17.08 -12.67 0.06
N PHE A 47 -17.91 -12.53 1.10
CA PHE A 47 -18.58 -11.27 1.40
C PHE A 47 -18.57 -10.94 2.90
N PHE A 48 -18.68 -9.65 3.21
CA PHE A 48 -19.06 -9.16 4.53
C PHE A 48 -19.57 -7.73 4.41
N GLY A 49 -19.84 -7.08 5.53
CA GLY A 49 -20.09 -5.64 5.56
C GLY A 49 -20.79 -5.20 6.82
N CYS A 50 -21.35 -4.00 6.77
CA CYS A 50 -22.07 -3.41 7.88
C CYS A 50 -23.49 -3.03 7.47
N TYR A 51 -24.38 -2.94 8.46
CA TYR A 51 -25.74 -2.48 8.24
C TYR A 51 -26.23 -1.73 9.46
N ASP A 52 -26.73 -0.52 9.23
CA ASP A 52 -27.44 0.27 10.23
C ASP A 52 -28.94 0.03 10.06
N VAL A 53 -29.52 -0.64 11.05
CA VAL A 53 -30.94 -1.02 11.07
C VAL A 53 -31.85 0.21 11.17
N ASP A 54 -31.45 1.22 11.95
CA ASP A 54 -32.27 2.43 12.16
C ASP A 54 -32.26 3.32 10.93
N LEU A 55 -31.12 3.40 10.23
CA LEU A 55 -31.00 4.12 8.96
C LEU A 55 -31.42 3.28 7.74
N ASN A 56 -31.69 1.98 7.93
CA ASN A 56 -32.09 1.04 6.89
C ASN A 56 -31.12 1.03 5.70
N LYS A 57 -29.82 1.13 5.98
CA LYS A 57 -28.76 1.21 4.98
C LYS A 57 -27.44 0.65 5.50
N GLY A 58 -26.58 0.25 4.58
CA GLY A 58 -25.29 -0.33 4.90
C GLY A 58 -24.39 -0.44 3.68
N LEU A 59 -23.33 -1.22 3.84
CA LEU A 59 -22.31 -1.43 2.83
C LEU A 59 -22.01 -2.93 2.75
N VAL A 60 -21.90 -3.45 1.54
CA VAL A 60 -21.40 -4.80 1.27
C VAL A 60 -20.02 -4.68 0.64
N GLN A 61 -19.10 -5.52 1.12
CA GLN A 61 -17.84 -5.82 0.47
C GLN A 61 -17.88 -7.25 -0.06
N VAL A 62 -17.36 -7.46 -1.27
CA VAL A 62 -17.20 -8.78 -1.88
C VAL A 62 -15.80 -8.91 -2.47
N ALA A 63 -15.10 -10.02 -2.18
CA ALA A 63 -13.81 -10.39 -2.76
C ALA A 63 -13.55 -11.89 -2.57
N ASP A 64 -12.67 -12.48 -3.40
CA ASP A 64 -12.23 -13.88 -3.20
C ASP A 64 -11.53 -14.01 -1.84
N HIS A 65 -12.13 -14.75 -0.90
CA HIS A 65 -11.60 -14.91 0.45
C HIS A 65 -10.23 -15.59 0.49
N ARG A 66 -9.83 -16.29 -0.58
CA ARG A 66 -8.50 -16.90 -0.69
C ARG A 66 -7.42 -15.85 -0.91
N ALA A 67 -7.77 -14.77 -1.60
CA ALA A 67 -6.91 -13.62 -1.85
C ALA A 67 -7.03 -12.57 -0.73
N LEU A 68 -8.25 -12.26 -0.29
CA LEU A 68 -8.54 -11.30 0.77
C LEU A 68 -9.18 -11.96 2.00
N LYS A 69 -8.31 -12.43 2.89
CA LYS A 69 -8.72 -13.06 4.16
C LYS A 69 -9.17 -12.03 5.20
N GLY A 70 -8.65 -10.81 5.14
CA GLY A 70 -8.94 -9.74 6.07
C GLY A 70 -10.37 -9.22 5.91
N LYS A 71 -11.15 -9.32 6.98
CA LYS A 71 -12.49 -8.74 7.11
C LYS A 71 -12.60 -8.11 8.49
N LYS A 72 -12.65 -6.79 8.53
CA LYS A 72 -12.60 -6.00 9.76
C LYS A 72 -13.81 -5.08 9.85
N ALA A 73 -14.38 -5.01 11.04
CA ALA A 73 -15.13 -3.86 11.51
C ALA A 73 -14.46 -3.26 12.75
N TRP A 74 -14.61 -1.95 12.95
CA TRP A 74 -14.14 -1.28 14.13
C TRP A 74 -15.13 -0.22 14.59
N THR A 75 -15.32 -0.09 15.90
CA THR A 75 -16.20 0.91 16.51
C THR A 75 -15.61 1.48 17.78
N TRP A 76 -15.91 2.74 18.08
CA TRP A 76 -15.59 3.39 19.35
C TRP A 76 -16.44 2.86 20.54
N GLY A 77 -17.54 2.16 20.26
CA GLY A 77 -18.46 1.67 21.29
C GLY A 77 -19.33 2.76 21.90
N GLN A 78 -19.89 2.50 23.08
CA GLN A 78 -20.88 3.34 23.76
C GLN A 78 -20.36 4.00 25.05
N SER A 79 -19.04 3.94 25.32
CA SER A 79 -18.44 4.69 26.44
C SER A 79 -18.50 6.19 26.19
N ASP A 80 -18.48 6.99 27.26
CA ASP A 80 -18.45 8.47 27.16
C ASP A 80 -17.32 8.97 26.24
N ASP A 81 -16.09 8.45 26.41
CA ASP A 81 -14.95 8.78 25.55
C ASP A 81 -15.18 8.32 24.09
N GLY A 82 -15.84 7.18 23.90
CA GLY A 82 -16.16 6.65 22.58
C GLY A 82 -17.22 7.50 21.86
N LEU A 83 -18.23 8.01 22.57
CA LEU A 83 -19.23 8.91 22.02
C LEU A 83 -18.61 10.26 21.64
N VAL A 84 -17.77 10.84 22.50
CA VAL A 84 -17.04 12.09 22.18
C VAL A 84 -16.14 11.92 20.96
N SER A 85 -15.50 10.75 20.82
CA SER A 85 -14.65 10.46 19.66
C SER A 85 -15.47 10.33 18.36
N GLN A 86 -16.71 9.82 18.45
CA GLN A 86 -17.64 9.75 17.32
C GLN A 86 -18.07 11.14 16.87
N GLU A 87 -18.44 12.02 17.81
CA GLU A 87 -18.80 13.43 17.52
C GLU A 87 -17.70 14.19 16.79
N GLY A 88 -16.42 13.86 17.06
CA GLY A 88 -15.28 14.46 16.36
C GLY A 88 -15.02 13.91 14.95
N LEU A 89 -15.64 12.80 14.58
CA LEU A 89 -15.38 12.07 13.33
C LEU A 89 -16.56 12.06 12.37
N THR A 90 -17.70 12.63 12.75
CA THR A 90 -18.84 12.73 11.85
C THR A 90 -19.43 14.15 11.83
N ASP A 91 -19.94 14.57 10.67
CA ASP A 91 -20.41 15.95 10.47
C ASP A 91 -21.81 16.21 11.05
N GLU A 92 -22.65 15.17 11.20
CA GLU A 92 -24.06 15.26 11.65
C GLU A 92 -24.54 14.07 12.54
N ASP A 93 -23.61 13.21 13.02
CA ASP A 93 -23.71 12.10 14.02
C ASP A 93 -24.77 11.00 13.88
N GLY A 94 -24.29 9.83 13.44
CA GLY A 94 -24.79 8.50 13.77
C GLY A 94 -23.64 7.61 14.29
N PRO A 95 -23.91 6.38 14.75
CA PRO A 95 -22.88 5.47 15.24
C PRO A 95 -21.76 5.27 14.20
N TYR A 96 -20.50 5.43 14.62
CA TYR A 96 -19.33 5.24 13.75
C TYR A 96 -18.97 3.76 13.63
N ILE A 97 -18.76 3.33 12.38
CA ILE A 97 -18.13 2.05 12.07
C ILE A 97 -17.12 2.24 10.93
N GLU A 98 -15.94 1.68 11.12
CA GLU A 98 -14.91 1.55 10.10
C GLU A 98 -14.91 0.11 9.60
N VAL A 99 -15.15 -0.09 8.31
CA VAL A 99 -15.11 -1.41 7.66
C VAL A 99 -13.89 -1.47 6.76
N GLN A 100 -13.07 -2.50 6.88
CA GLN A 100 -11.85 -2.68 6.09
C GLN A 100 -11.71 -4.11 5.59
N SER A 101 -11.15 -4.26 4.39
CA SER A 101 -10.73 -5.54 3.84
C SER A 101 -9.27 -5.49 3.39
N GLY A 102 -8.65 -6.65 3.25
CA GLY A 102 -7.28 -6.76 2.76
C GLY A 102 -6.77 -8.20 2.71
N PRO A 103 -5.55 -8.39 2.16
CA PRO A 103 -4.92 -9.72 2.06
C PRO A 103 -4.49 -10.28 3.42
N LEU A 104 -4.24 -9.41 4.39
CA LEU A 104 -3.78 -9.74 5.74
C LEU A 104 -4.97 -9.99 6.66
N ARG A 105 -4.86 -10.99 7.55
CA ARG A 105 -5.99 -11.44 8.37
C ARG A 105 -6.32 -10.44 9.47
N THR A 106 -5.29 -9.96 10.14
CA THR A 106 -5.38 -9.00 11.24
C THR A 106 -4.50 -7.78 10.95
N GLN A 107 -4.59 -6.76 11.81
CA GLN A 107 -3.76 -5.56 11.71
C GLN A 107 -2.34 -5.77 12.30
N ALA A 108 -2.12 -6.87 13.01
CA ALA A 108 -0.79 -7.28 13.48
C ALA A 108 -0.05 -8.21 12.51
N ASP A 109 -0.71 -8.67 11.45
CA ASP A 109 -0.03 -9.40 10.39
C ASP A 109 0.69 -8.41 9.47
N TYR A 110 1.91 -8.73 9.08
CA TYR A 110 2.70 -7.93 8.17
C TYR A 110 3.23 -8.80 7.02
N GLY A 111 3.22 -8.24 5.82
CA GLY A 111 3.91 -8.79 4.65
C GLY A 111 5.11 -7.93 4.30
N GLU A 112 6.18 -8.55 3.80
CA GLU A 112 7.29 -7.85 3.17
C GLU A 112 7.13 -7.98 1.65
N LEU A 113 7.31 -6.88 0.93
CA LEU A 113 7.46 -6.91 -0.53
C LEU A 113 8.95 -6.91 -0.86
N SER A 114 9.37 -7.87 -1.67
CA SER A 114 10.70 -7.84 -2.26
C SER A 114 10.82 -6.61 -3.18
N PRO A 115 12.04 -6.11 -3.45
CA PRO A 115 12.21 -5.01 -4.38
C PRO A 115 11.51 -5.28 -5.72
N ARG A 116 10.57 -4.41 -6.07
CA ARG A 116 9.78 -4.46 -7.32
C ARG A 116 8.81 -5.63 -7.43
N GLU A 117 8.50 -6.26 -6.30
CA GLU A 117 7.35 -7.12 -6.17
C GLU A 117 6.08 -6.28 -6.19
N GLU A 118 5.05 -6.79 -6.87
CA GLU A 118 3.73 -6.18 -6.95
C GLU A 118 2.70 -7.20 -6.47
N VAL A 119 1.84 -6.77 -5.55
CA VAL A 119 0.66 -7.51 -5.12
C VAL A 119 -0.55 -6.68 -5.45
N ALA A 120 -1.52 -7.28 -6.15
CA ALA A 120 -2.75 -6.63 -6.58
C ALA A 120 -3.92 -7.57 -6.36
N TRP A 121 -5.08 -6.99 -6.08
CA TRP A 121 -6.34 -7.70 -5.90
C TRP A 121 -7.51 -6.82 -6.35
N GLU A 122 -8.67 -7.44 -6.53
CA GLU A 122 -9.91 -6.76 -6.85
C GLU A 122 -10.95 -7.02 -5.76
N GLU A 123 -11.74 -6.00 -5.46
CA GLU A 123 -12.86 -6.08 -4.53
C GLU A 123 -13.99 -5.17 -4.98
N TRP A 124 -15.21 -5.51 -4.56
CA TRP A 124 -16.42 -4.77 -4.88
C TRP A 124 -17.03 -4.22 -3.60
N TRP A 125 -17.24 -2.90 -3.57
CA TRP A 125 -17.94 -2.20 -2.51
C TRP A 125 -19.21 -1.57 -3.07
N TYR A 126 -20.36 -1.84 -2.47
CA TYR A 126 -21.61 -1.25 -2.92
C TYR A 126 -22.61 -1.05 -1.77
N PRO A 127 -23.45 -0.01 -1.83
CA PRO A 127 -24.44 0.27 -0.80
C PRO A 127 -25.56 -0.77 -0.82
N VAL A 128 -26.10 -1.08 0.35
CA VAL A 128 -27.32 -1.89 0.54
C VAL A 128 -28.31 -1.09 1.39
N TYR A 129 -29.61 -1.23 1.12
CA TYR A 129 -30.67 -0.53 1.85
C TYR A 129 -32.02 -1.22 1.60
N GLY A 130 -33.05 -0.84 2.38
CA GLY A 130 -34.40 -1.41 2.26
C GLY A 130 -34.57 -2.76 2.93
N PHE A 131 -33.61 -3.19 3.75
CA PHE A 131 -33.57 -4.50 4.41
C PHE A 131 -33.86 -4.35 5.91
N ASP A 132 -34.54 -5.31 6.54
CA ASP A 132 -35.09 -5.15 7.89
C ASP A 132 -34.01 -5.32 8.98
N GLN A 133 -33.09 -6.27 8.80
CA GLN A 133 -32.05 -6.62 9.80
C GLN A 133 -30.64 -6.66 9.22
N GLY A 134 -30.48 -6.40 7.92
CA GLY A 134 -29.23 -6.51 7.19
C GLY A 134 -29.31 -7.59 6.13
N PHE A 135 -28.23 -8.31 5.87
CA PHE A 135 -28.15 -9.29 4.78
C PHE A 135 -27.51 -10.62 5.20
N ASP A 136 -27.93 -11.70 4.55
CA ASP A 136 -27.51 -13.08 4.81
C ASP A 136 -26.54 -13.62 3.77
N TYR A 137 -26.61 -13.11 2.53
CA TYR A 137 -25.74 -13.54 1.44
C TYR A 137 -25.52 -12.41 0.43
N ALA A 138 -24.32 -12.35 -0.16
CA ALA A 138 -24.00 -11.35 -1.16
C ALA A 138 -23.00 -11.86 -2.20
N THR A 139 -23.09 -11.28 -3.39
CA THR A 139 -22.16 -11.42 -4.51
C THR A 139 -21.88 -10.02 -5.06
N LYS A 140 -20.91 -9.84 -5.95
CA LYS A 140 -20.67 -8.53 -6.59
C LYS A 140 -21.88 -8.00 -7.40
N ASP A 141 -22.86 -8.85 -7.69
CA ASP A 141 -24.00 -8.55 -8.55
C ASP A 141 -25.31 -8.33 -7.76
N VAL A 142 -25.45 -8.93 -6.58
CA VAL A 142 -26.71 -8.93 -5.80
C VAL A 142 -26.48 -9.27 -4.33
N VAL A 143 -27.29 -8.67 -3.45
CA VAL A 143 -27.36 -8.95 -2.01
C VAL A 143 -28.75 -9.45 -1.62
N PHE A 144 -28.81 -10.35 -0.64
CA PHE A 144 -30.03 -11.02 -0.17
C PHE A 144 -30.22 -10.89 1.35
N GLU A 145 -31.47 -10.69 1.77
CA GLU A 145 -31.93 -10.88 3.15
C GLU A 145 -33.08 -11.89 3.15
N VAL A 146 -33.01 -12.92 3.98
CA VAL A 146 -34.07 -13.91 4.15
C VAL A 146 -34.86 -13.58 5.40
N LYS A 147 -36.14 -13.23 5.21
CA LYS A 147 -37.06 -12.94 6.30
C LYS A 147 -37.67 -14.21 6.84
N THR A 148 -37.75 -14.31 8.16
CA THR A 148 -38.36 -15.45 8.86
C THR A 148 -39.53 -15.02 9.71
N ARG A 149 -40.59 -15.84 9.74
CA ARG A 149 -41.73 -15.69 10.64
C ARG A 149 -41.36 -16.02 12.08
N GLU A 150 -42.21 -15.60 13.01
CA GLU A 150 -42.18 -16.07 14.39
C GLU A 150 -42.24 -17.63 14.44
N GLY A 151 -41.20 -18.26 14.97
CA GLY A 151 -41.01 -19.73 14.93
C GLY A 151 -39.97 -20.24 13.90
N GLY A 152 -39.39 -19.35 13.10
CA GLY A 152 -38.21 -19.59 12.25
C GLY A 152 -38.51 -20.17 10.87
N GLY A 153 -39.76 -20.13 10.40
CA GLY A 153 -40.11 -20.51 9.02
C GLY A 153 -39.85 -19.37 8.05
N LEU A 154 -39.36 -19.66 6.84
CA LEU A 154 -39.06 -18.62 5.84
C LEU A 154 -40.35 -17.93 5.38
N GLU A 155 -40.33 -16.60 5.36
CA GLU A 155 -41.45 -15.73 5.02
C GLU A 155 -41.30 -15.13 3.63
N ALA A 156 -40.19 -14.42 3.42
CA ALA A 156 -39.89 -13.68 2.22
C ALA A 156 -38.36 -13.58 2.04
N ILE A 157 -37.95 -13.04 0.90
CA ILE A 157 -36.56 -12.67 0.64
C ILE A 157 -36.53 -11.28 0.01
N HIS A 158 -35.66 -10.42 0.53
CA HIS A 158 -35.31 -9.16 -0.10
C HIS A 158 -34.08 -9.34 -0.98
N LEU A 159 -34.06 -8.65 -2.12
CA LEU A 159 -32.95 -8.64 -3.05
C LEU A 159 -32.67 -7.21 -3.51
N LEU A 160 -31.40 -6.85 -3.65
CA LEU A 160 -30.96 -5.61 -4.29
C LEU A 160 -29.78 -5.92 -5.21
N ALA A 161 -29.84 -5.45 -6.46
CA ALA A 161 -28.80 -5.73 -7.46
C ALA A 161 -27.90 -4.53 -7.71
N THR A 162 -26.65 -4.75 -8.10
CA THR A 162 -25.67 -3.68 -8.36
C THR A 162 -25.79 -3.06 -9.75
N LYS A 163 -26.61 -3.65 -10.63
CA LYS A 163 -27.02 -3.10 -11.93
C LYS A 163 -28.42 -3.59 -12.34
N PRO A 164 -29.05 -3.04 -13.39
CA PRO A 164 -30.33 -3.53 -13.88
C PRO A 164 -30.25 -4.97 -14.41
N TYR A 165 -31.19 -5.80 -13.99
CA TYR A 165 -31.34 -7.20 -14.38
C TYR A 165 -32.83 -7.52 -14.63
N PRO A 166 -33.34 -7.27 -15.86
CA PRO A 166 -34.74 -7.50 -16.20
C PRO A 166 -35.03 -8.99 -16.48
N GLY A 167 -36.24 -9.43 -16.13
CA GLY A 167 -36.77 -10.76 -16.42
C GLY A 167 -35.97 -11.89 -15.75
N CYS A 168 -35.45 -11.65 -14.54
CA CYS A 168 -34.74 -12.68 -13.79
C CYS A 168 -35.70 -13.71 -13.23
N ARG A 169 -35.17 -14.89 -12.95
CA ARG A 169 -35.89 -15.95 -12.26
C ARG A 169 -35.20 -16.29 -10.95
N LEU A 170 -35.92 -16.09 -9.85
CA LEU A 170 -35.57 -16.58 -8.53
C LEU A 170 -36.23 -17.94 -8.31
N THR A 171 -35.42 -18.95 -8.00
CA THR A 171 -35.86 -20.30 -7.62
C THR A 171 -35.56 -20.52 -6.15
N PHE A 172 -36.56 -20.92 -5.38
CA PHE A 172 -36.41 -21.35 -4.00
C PHE A 172 -36.76 -22.83 -3.88
N GLU A 173 -35.79 -23.64 -3.46
CA GLU A 173 -35.94 -25.07 -3.23
C GLU A 173 -35.92 -25.36 -1.72
N PRO A 174 -37.08 -25.39 -1.03
CA PRO A 174 -37.13 -25.70 0.39
C PRO A 174 -36.65 -27.12 0.67
N GLU A 175 -35.93 -27.32 1.78
CA GLU A 175 -35.52 -28.66 2.21
C GLU A 175 -36.76 -29.54 2.50
N GLY A 176 -36.86 -30.67 1.79
CA GLY A 176 -38.02 -31.57 1.91
C GLY A 176 -39.34 -31.04 1.32
N GLY A 177 -39.29 -29.96 0.53
CA GLY A 177 -40.47 -29.36 -0.11
C GLY A 177 -40.40 -29.31 -1.64
N THR A 178 -41.33 -28.56 -2.25
CA THR A 178 -41.38 -28.36 -3.71
C THR A 178 -40.79 -27.01 -4.08
N ALA A 179 -39.98 -26.98 -5.15
CA ALA A 179 -39.37 -25.76 -5.67
C ALA A 179 -40.43 -24.73 -6.09
N GLN A 180 -40.18 -23.47 -5.76
CA GLN A 180 -40.99 -22.31 -6.12
C GLN A 180 -40.19 -21.41 -7.06
N ASN A 181 -40.83 -20.89 -8.10
CA ASN A 181 -40.19 -20.04 -9.11
C ASN A 181 -40.90 -18.69 -9.15
N PHE A 182 -40.12 -17.61 -9.19
CA PHE A 182 -40.61 -16.24 -9.20
C PHE A 182 -39.90 -15.46 -10.29
N GLU A 183 -40.66 -14.68 -11.06
CA GLU A 183 -40.12 -13.73 -12.02
C GLU A 183 -39.91 -12.40 -11.31
N VAL A 184 -38.71 -11.83 -11.42
CA VAL A 184 -38.31 -10.62 -10.73
C VAL A 184 -37.48 -9.71 -11.63
N ASP A 185 -37.79 -8.42 -11.59
CA ASP A 185 -36.95 -7.37 -12.18
C ASP A 185 -36.12 -6.72 -11.08
N LEU A 186 -34.80 -6.79 -11.19
CA LEU A 186 -33.90 -6.23 -10.18
C LEU A 186 -33.21 -4.96 -10.71
N SER A 187 -32.95 -4.02 -9.81
CA SER A 187 -32.19 -2.81 -10.11
C SER A 187 -31.45 -2.29 -8.87
N PRO A 188 -30.49 -1.36 -9.03
CA PRO A 188 -29.84 -0.71 -7.91
C PRO A 188 -30.68 0.33 -7.20
N GLN A 189 -31.85 0.69 -7.74
CA GLN A 189 -32.67 1.79 -7.23
C GLN A 189 -33.77 1.32 -6.28
N GLU A 190 -34.22 0.07 -6.44
CA GLU A 190 -35.40 -0.44 -5.74
C GLU A 190 -35.15 -1.90 -5.29
N PRO A 191 -35.04 -2.13 -3.97
CA PRO A 191 -35.07 -3.46 -3.38
C PRO A 191 -36.37 -4.19 -3.73
N LYS A 192 -36.30 -5.51 -3.92
CA LYS A 192 -37.47 -6.35 -4.23
C LYS A 192 -37.71 -7.36 -3.13
N GLU A 193 -38.95 -7.42 -2.63
CA GLU A 193 -39.43 -8.46 -1.73
C GLU A 193 -40.19 -9.54 -2.51
N VAL A 194 -39.82 -10.80 -2.28
CA VAL A 194 -40.52 -11.97 -2.82
C VAL A 194 -41.02 -12.83 -1.67
N ASN A 195 -42.35 -13.00 -1.60
CA ASN A 195 -43.01 -13.75 -0.54
C ASN A 195 -43.15 -15.25 -0.90
N PHE A 196 -42.79 -16.14 0.02
CA PHE A 196 -42.86 -17.59 -0.18
C PHE A 196 -44.24 -18.14 0.14
N GLN A 197 -44.73 -19.07 -0.68
CA GLN A 197 -46.03 -19.69 -0.46
C GLN A 197 -45.92 -20.91 0.47
N GLY A 198 -46.77 -20.96 1.50
CA GLY A 198 -47.28 -22.20 2.10
C GLY A 198 -46.31 -23.14 2.82
N GLY A 199 -45.13 -22.70 3.27
CA GLY A 199 -44.14 -23.56 3.95
C GLY A 199 -43.82 -23.18 5.39
N ASN A 200 -43.51 -24.20 6.21
CA ASN A 200 -42.77 -24.09 7.49
C ASN A 200 -41.28 -24.40 7.29
N ALA A 201 -40.79 -24.35 6.04
CA ALA A 201 -39.39 -24.60 5.73
C ALA A 201 -38.52 -23.61 6.51
N LYS A 202 -37.46 -24.12 7.13
CA LYS A 202 -36.47 -23.30 7.87
C LYS A 202 -35.15 -23.17 7.11
N SER A 203 -35.00 -23.95 6.05
CA SER A 203 -33.82 -24.09 5.23
C SER A 203 -34.21 -24.35 3.77
N GLY A 204 -33.30 -24.04 2.86
CA GLY A 204 -33.47 -24.34 1.44
C GLY A 204 -32.42 -23.65 0.58
N LYS A 205 -32.44 -24.00 -0.69
CA LYS A 205 -31.50 -23.48 -1.68
C LYS A 205 -32.15 -22.35 -2.49
N PHE A 206 -31.39 -21.29 -2.72
CA PHE A 206 -31.76 -20.19 -3.60
C PHE A 206 -30.88 -20.20 -4.85
N LEU A 207 -31.51 -20.01 -6.00
CA LEU A 207 -30.84 -19.83 -7.28
C LEU A 207 -31.48 -18.64 -8.02
N LEU A 208 -30.69 -17.62 -8.32
CA LEU A 208 -31.08 -16.49 -9.13
C LEU A 208 -30.43 -16.61 -10.51
N THR A 209 -31.25 -16.55 -11.56
CA THR A 209 -30.79 -16.61 -12.95
C THR A 209 -31.25 -15.39 -13.74
N ASP A 210 -30.45 -14.99 -14.72
CA ASP A 210 -30.83 -13.95 -15.69
C ASP A 210 -31.89 -14.45 -16.69
N SER A 211 -32.37 -13.57 -17.56
CA SER A 211 -33.39 -13.89 -18.57
C SER A 211 -32.94 -14.92 -19.63
N THR A 212 -31.64 -15.22 -19.71
CA THR A 212 -31.06 -16.25 -20.58
C THR A 212 -30.86 -17.60 -19.88
N GLY A 213 -31.03 -17.64 -18.55
CA GLY A 213 -30.78 -18.80 -17.70
C GLY A 213 -29.34 -18.86 -17.16
N GLY A 214 -28.53 -17.82 -17.32
CA GLY A 214 -27.21 -17.69 -16.68
C GLY A 214 -27.34 -17.48 -15.18
N SER A 215 -26.50 -18.14 -14.37
CA SER A 215 -26.52 -17.98 -12.90
C SER A 215 -25.96 -16.62 -12.50
N ILE A 216 -26.71 -15.88 -11.69
CA ILE A 216 -26.28 -14.63 -11.05
C ILE A 216 -25.78 -14.93 -9.63
N ALA A 217 -26.53 -15.73 -8.87
CA ALA A 217 -26.18 -16.09 -7.49
C ALA A 217 -26.84 -17.40 -7.08
N GLU A 218 -26.18 -18.15 -6.20
CA GLU A 218 -26.64 -19.42 -5.67
C GLU A 218 -26.15 -19.59 -4.23
N PHE A 219 -27.05 -19.89 -3.29
CA PHE A 219 -26.66 -20.14 -1.90
C PHE A 219 -27.66 -21.04 -1.17
N GLN A 220 -27.21 -21.62 -0.05
CA GLN A 220 -28.03 -22.37 0.90
C GLN A 220 -28.38 -21.47 2.09
N TYR A 221 -29.62 -21.55 2.58
CA TYR A 221 -30.04 -20.90 3.82
C TYR A 221 -30.40 -21.93 4.90
N PRO A 222 -30.06 -21.69 6.19
CA PRO A 222 -29.04 -20.72 6.62
C PRO A 222 -27.70 -20.98 5.95
N LEU A 223 -26.87 -19.94 5.83
CA LEU A 223 -25.56 -20.08 5.20
C LEU A 223 -24.70 -21.07 6.00
N PRO A 224 -24.15 -22.12 5.39
CA PRO A 224 -23.30 -23.07 6.10
C PRO A 224 -21.96 -22.41 6.42
N LEU A 225 -21.75 -22.07 7.69
CA LEU A 225 -20.50 -21.48 8.16
C LEU A 225 -19.65 -22.56 8.85
N ALA A 226 -18.35 -22.58 8.55
CA ALA A 226 -17.41 -23.45 9.25
C ALA A 226 -17.23 -23.00 10.70
N GLU A 227 -17.42 -23.92 11.66
CA GLU A 227 -17.08 -23.67 13.06
C GLU A 227 -15.56 -23.58 13.23
N GLN A 228 -15.10 -22.56 13.95
CA GLN A 228 -13.69 -22.27 14.19
C GLN A 228 -13.38 -22.31 15.69
N GLU A 229 -12.20 -22.83 16.04
CA GLU A 229 -11.66 -22.81 17.41
C GLU A 229 -10.58 -21.74 17.56
N ALA A 230 -10.54 -21.10 18.73
CA ALA A 230 -9.50 -20.13 19.05
C ALA A 230 -8.12 -20.83 19.11
N PRO A 231 -7.10 -20.33 18.41
CA PRO A 231 -5.75 -20.87 18.47
C PRO A 231 -5.14 -20.68 19.87
N SER A 232 -4.20 -21.57 20.23
CA SER A 232 -3.39 -21.39 21.43
C SER A 232 -2.28 -20.36 21.17
N ILE A 233 -2.22 -19.32 22.00
CA ILE A 233 -1.20 -18.27 21.89
C ILE A 233 -0.01 -18.64 22.79
N PRO A 234 1.20 -18.86 22.22
CA PRO A 234 2.38 -19.21 22.99
C PRO A 234 2.85 -18.00 23.83
N LYS A 235 3.34 -18.28 25.04
CA LYS A 235 3.98 -17.24 25.88
C LYS A 235 5.34 -16.87 25.30
N LYS A 236 5.61 -15.57 25.23
CA LYS A 236 6.92 -15.04 24.82
C LYS A 236 8.01 -15.50 25.81
N LYS A 237 9.12 -16.01 25.28
CA LYS A 237 10.29 -16.43 26.06
C LYS A 237 11.12 -15.22 26.47
N ASP A 238 11.95 -15.36 27.50
CA ASP A 238 13.00 -14.39 27.79
C ASP A 238 14.09 -14.45 26.71
N GLU A 239 14.58 -13.30 26.24
CA GLU A 239 15.61 -13.21 25.19
C GLU A 239 16.88 -13.99 25.52
N SER A 240 17.26 -14.03 26.80
CA SER A 240 18.46 -14.76 27.24
C SER A 240 18.35 -16.27 27.06
N GLU A 241 17.12 -16.79 26.96
CA GLU A 241 16.81 -18.20 26.79
C GLU A 241 16.53 -18.57 25.32
N MET A 242 16.38 -17.57 24.44
CA MET A 242 16.06 -17.78 23.04
C MET A 242 17.25 -18.37 22.26
N THR A 243 16.94 -19.29 21.35
CA THR A 243 17.89 -19.79 20.35
C THR A 243 18.24 -18.70 19.32
N VAL A 244 19.28 -18.95 18.51
CA VAL A 244 19.65 -18.06 17.39
C VAL A 244 18.47 -17.84 16.44
N ALA A 245 17.76 -18.91 16.10
CA ALA A 245 16.59 -18.84 15.21
C ALA A 245 15.42 -18.07 15.81
N GLU A 246 15.18 -18.20 17.12
CA GLU A 246 14.13 -17.44 17.80
C GLU A 246 14.45 -15.95 17.90
N LEU A 247 15.70 -15.59 18.24
CA LEU A 247 16.15 -14.19 18.23
C LEU A 247 16.05 -13.59 16.81
N PHE A 248 16.40 -14.37 15.80
CA PHE A 248 16.29 -13.93 14.41
C PHE A 248 14.83 -13.73 13.99
N ALA A 249 13.92 -14.63 14.38
CA ALA A 249 12.49 -14.49 14.13
C ALA A 249 11.89 -13.25 14.82
N GLU A 250 12.28 -12.97 16.06
CA GLU A 250 11.93 -11.72 16.75
C GLU A 250 12.49 -10.49 16.03
N GLY A 251 13.70 -10.60 15.46
CA GLY A 251 14.33 -9.54 14.66
C GLY A 251 13.50 -9.23 13.42
N LEU A 252 13.10 -10.25 12.67
CA LEU A 252 12.20 -10.13 11.52
C LEU A 252 10.85 -9.51 11.91
N GLU A 253 10.30 -9.88 13.07
CA GLU A 253 9.03 -9.33 13.54
C GLU A 253 9.15 -7.83 13.88
N ALA A 254 10.23 -7.45 14.57
CA ALA A 254 10.52 -6.04 14.85
C ALA A 254 10.74 -5.23 13.56
N ASP A 255 11.40 -5.83 12.56
CA ASP A 255 11.66 -5.23 11.25
C ASP A 255 10.36 -4.95 10.50
N ARG A 256 9.49 -5.96 10.41
CA ARG A 256 8.13 -5.85 9.83
C ARG A 256 7.26 -4.82 10.54
N GLY A 257 7.36 -4.74 11.87
CA GLY A 257 6.72 -3.71 12.68
C GLY A 257 7.37 -2.33 12.57
N THR A 258 8.32 -2.11 11.64
CA THR A 258 9.05 -0.87 11.39
C THR A 258 9.88 -0.36 12.57
N SER A 259 10.12 -1.21 13.56
CA SER A 259 10.91 -0.92 14.75
C SER A 259 12.40 -1.11 14.47
N ARG A 260 12.97 -0.24 13.62
CA ARG A 260 14.34 -0.34 13.08
C ARG A 260 15.42 -0.52 14.14
N GLU A 261 15.36 0.24 15.24
CA GLU A 261 16.33 0.14 16.34
C GLU A 261 16.30 -1.24 16.98
N ARG A 262 15.10 -1.77 17.20
CA ARG A 262 14.89 -3.08 17.83
C ARG A 262 15.30 -4.22 16.89
N ALA A 263 14.94 -4.12 15.61
CA ALA A 263 15.37 -5.08 14.59
C ALA A 263 16.91 -5.16 14.52
N ARG A 264 17.58 -4.01 14.47
CA ARG A 264 19.04 -3.92 14.52
C ARG A 264 19.62 -4.59 15.76
N GLU A 265 19.14 -4.24 16.95
CA GLU A 265 19.60 -4.82 18.21
C GLU A 265 19.50 -6.37 18.19
N LEU A 266 18.40 -6.90 17.67
CA LEU A 266 18.16 -8.34 17.57
C LEU A 266 19.08 -9.01 16.54
N TYR A 267 19.28 -8.42 15.36
CA TYR A 267 20.22 -8.95 14.37
C TYR A 267 21.67 -8.91 14.87
N GLU A 268 22.07 -7.84 15.56
CA GLU A 268 23.40 -7.75 16.19
C GLU A 268 23.58 -8.82 17.28
N LYS A 269 22.55 -9.10 18.08
CA LYS A 269 22.54 -10.22 19.04
C LYS A 269 22.67 -11.58 18.36
N VAL A 270 21.99 -11.78 17.23
CA VAL A 270 22.11 -13.00 16.41
C VAL A 270 23.55 -13.17 15.92
N ILE A 271 24.14 -12.13 15.33
CA ILE A 271 25.53 -12.13 14.84
C ILE A 271 26.53 -12.36 15.98
N ALA A 272 26.31 -11.75 17.15
CA ALA A 272 27.16 -11.95 18.31
C ALA A 272 27.12 -13.41 18.83
N LYS A 273 25.98 -14.09 18.70
CA LYS A 273 25.80 -15.49 19.10
C LYS A 273 26.25 -16.49 18.04
N ALA A 274 26.08 -16.15 16.76
CA ALA A 274 26.44 -16.95 15.59
C ALA A 274 26.87 -16.03 14.44
N SER A 275 28.17 -15.76 14.35
CA SER A 275 28.73 -14.85 13.34
C SER A 275 28.73 -15.39 11.92
N ASP A 276 28.38 -16.67 11.74
CA ASP A 276 28.22 -17.34 10.45
C ASP A 276 26.76 -17.35 9.95
N TYR A 277 25.85 -16.67 10.66
CA TYR A 277 24.44 -16.55 10.28
C TYR A 277 24.25 -15.51 9.16
N ALA A 278 24.49 -15.93 7.91
CA ALA A 278 24.51 -15.06 6.72
C ALA A 278 23.26 -14.16 6.57
N GLU A 279 22.07 -14.68 6.89
CA GLU A 279 20.83 -13.93 6.74
C GLU A 279 20.73 -12.75 7.73
N ALA A 280 21.32 -12.85 8.93
CA ALA A 280 21.32 -11.73 9.88
C ALA A 280 22.23 -10.59 9.38
N HIS A 281 23.37 -10.91 8.76
CA HIS A 281 24.20 -9.93 8.07
C HIS A 281 23.44 -9.29 6.90
N PHE A 282 22.74 -10.09 6.10
CA PHE A 282 21.92 -9.55 5.01
C PHE A 282 20.85 -8.57 5.53
N ARG A 283 20.08 -8.93 6.57
CA ARG A 283 19.03 -8.08 7.14
C ARG A 283 19.58 -6.81 7.79
N LEU A 284 20.69 -6.91 8.53
CA LEU A 284 21.37 -5.74 9.06
C LEU A 284 21.85 -4.80 7.93
N GLY A 285 22.38 -5.37 6.85
CA GLY A 285 22.75 -4.61 5.66
C GLY A 285 21.56 -3.92 4.97
N VAL A 286 20.38 -4.54 4.95
CA VAL A 286 19.15 -3.91 4.45
C VAL A 286 18.77 -2.70 5.32
N LEU A 287 18.78 -2.84 6.65
CA LEU A 287 18.53 -1.72 7.55
C LEU A 287 19.52 -0.55 7.34
N ASP A 288 20.81 -0.85 7.17
CA ASP A 288 21.82 0.17 6.84
C ASP A 288 21.56 0.81 5.48
N PHE A 289 21.16 0.02 4.48
CA PHE A 289 20.83 0.52 3.14
C PHE A 289 19.64 1.48 3.20
N GLU A 290 18.57 1.11 3.90
CA GLU A 290 17.39 1.97 4.08
C GLU A 290 17.72 3.25 4.86
N ALA A 291 18.66 3.20 5.81
CA ALA A 291 19.14 4.37 6.55
C ALA A 291 20.09 5.28 5.73
N GLY A 292 20.42 4.91 4.50
CA GLY A 292 21.39 5.61 3.65
C GLY A 292 22.85 5.43 4.08
N LEU A 293 23.14 4.44 4.92
CA LEU A 293 24.49 4.06 5.39
C LEU A 293 25.12 3.08 4.39
N TRP A 294 25.37 3.58 3.17
CA TRP A 294 25.75 2.74 2.02
C TRP A 294 27.05 1.95 2.22
N THR A 295 28.00 2.48 2.98
CA THR A 295 29.31 1.83 3.21
C THR A 295 29.16 0.66 4.16
N GLU A 296 28.43 0.87 5.25
CA GLU A 296 28.09 -0.10 6.28
C GLU A 296 27.24 -1.22 5.68
N ALA A 297 26.18 -0.86 4.95
CA ALA A 297 25.33 -1.80 4.22
C ALA A 297 26.14 -2.71 3.30
N LYS A 298 27.03 -2.12 2.48
CA LYS A 298 27.89 -2.86 1.56
C LYS A 298 28.78 -3.88 2.28
N LYS A 299 29.33 -3.53 3.44
CA LYS A 299 30.17 -4.42 4.25
C LYS A 299 29.37 -5.61 4.77
N GLU A 300 28.15 -5.38 5.26
CA GLU A 300 27.28 -6.46 5.75
C GLU A 300 26.82 -7.37 4.60
N PHE A 301 26.45 -6.81 3.44
CA PHE A 301 26.16 -7.62 2.25
C PHE A 301 27.37 -8.43 1.76
N GLN A 302 28.58 -7.87 1.81
CA GLN A 302 29.80 -8.62 1.47
C GLN A 302 30.01 -9.79 2.43
N THR A 303 29.80 -9.57 3.74
CA THR A 303 29.90 -10.64 4.74
C THR A 303 28.86 -11.74 4.49
N ALA A 304 27.62 -11.37 4.20
CA ALA A 304 26.57 -12.32 3.82
C ALA A 304 26.95 -13.14 2.57
N LEU A 305 27.58 -12.52 1.57
CA LEU A 305 28.04 -13.19 0.33
C LEU A 305 29.28 -14.06 0.52
N ASP A 306 30.15 -13.72 1.47
CA ASP A 306 31.31 -14.55 1.83
C ASP A 306 30.85 -15.84 2.53
N LEU A 307 29.79 -15.75 3.34
CA LEU A 307 29.15 -16.89 4.02
C LEU A 307 28.27 -17.71 3.08
N GLU A 308 27.45 -17.04 2.26
CA GLU A 308 26.52 -17.66 1.30
C GLU A 308 26.67 -17.02 -0.10
N PRO A 309 27.61 -17.52 -0.93
CA PRO A 309 27.84 -16.98 -2.25
C PRO A 309 26.64 -17.07 -3.20
N SER A 310 25.65 -17.95 -2.95
CA SER A 310 24.48 -18.04 -3.82
C SER A 310 23.36 -17.03 -3.48
N HIS A 311 23.52 -16.22 -2.42
CA HIS A 311 22.51 -15.25 -1.99
C HIS A 311 22.30 -14.13 -3.04
N SER A 312 21.23 -14.26 -3.83
CA SER A 312 20.97 -13.38 -4.97
C SER A 312 20.57 -11.96 -4.54
N MET A 313 19.77 -11.82 -3.47
CA MET A 313 19.37 -10.50 -2.96
C MET A 313 20.52 -9.76 -2.28
N ALA A 314 21.34 -10.43 -1.47
CA ALA A 314 22.55 -9.80 -0.90
C ALA A 314 23.48 -9.29 -2.01
N ARG A 315 23.61 -10.03 -3.12
CA ARG A 315 24.37 -9.60 -4.28
C ARG A 315 23.75 -8.38 -4.97
N TYR A 316 22.45 -8.37 -5.19
CA TYR A 316 21.75 -7.21 -5.75
C TYR A 316 21.95 -5.97 -4.89
N PHE A 317 21.70 -6.06 -3.58
CA PHE A 317 21.84 -4.94 -2.66
C PHE A 317 23.30 -4.48 -2.50
N HIS A 318 24.28 -5.38 -2.54
CA HIS A 318 25.69 -5.01 -2.62
C HIS A 318 25.97 -4.14 -3.86
N GLY A 319 25.46 -4.54 -5.03
CA GLY A 319 25.59 -3.77 -6.27
C GLY A 319 24.83 -2.44 -6.24
N ALA A 320 23.66 -2.41 -5.60
CA ALA A 320 22.89 -1.18 -5.38
C ALA A 320 23.63 -0.21 -4.43
N ALA A 321 24.27 -0.71 -3.37
CA ALA A 321 25.10 0.10 -2.49
C ALA A 321 26.32 0.67 -3.23
N ASP A 322 26.96 -0.13 -4.09
CA ASP A 322 28.00 0.36 -5.00
C ASP A 322 27.50 1.47 -5.93
N PHE A 323 26.28 1.35 -6.44
CA PHE A 323 25.66 2.40 -7.25
C PHE A 323 25.50 3.70 -6.45
N GLN A 324 24.97 3.63 -5.21
CA GLN A 324 24.79 4.80 -4.36
C GLN A 324 26.11 5.46 -3.95
N LEU A 325 27.17 4.67 -3.76
CA LEU A 325 28.53 5.15 -3.49
C LEU A 325 29.24 5.74 -4.71
N GLY A 326 28.62 5.71 -5.89
CA GLY A 326 29.23 6.19 -7.15
C GLY A 326 30.17 5.19 -7.83
N ASN A 327 30.28 3.95 -7.32
CA ASN A 327 31.10 2.88 -7.88
C ASN A 327 30.40 2.19 -9.05
N TYR A 328 30.00 2.95 -10.08
CA TYR A 328 29.13 2.45 -11.16
C TYR A 328 29.73 1.28 -11.94
N SER A 329 31.05 1.19 -12.08
CA SER A 329 31.71 0.04 -12.70
C SER A 329 31.50 -1.26 -11.92
N GLU A 330 31.51 -1.19 -10.59
CA GLU A 330 31.27 -2.34 -9.71
C GLU A 330 29.79 -2.70 -9.65
N ALA A 331 28.90 -1.69 -9.65
CA ALA A 331 27.47 -1.89 -9.80
C ALA A 331 27.14 -2.64 -11.11
N LEU A 332 27.74 -2.24 -12.23
CA LEU A 332 27.60 -2.91 -13.53
C LEU A 332 28.10 -4.36 -13.48
N ARG A 333 29.28 -4.61 -12.88
CA ARG A 333 29.83 -5.96 -12.70
C ARG A 333 28.92 -6.83 -11.85
N THR A 334 28.31 -6.25 -10.82
CA THR A 334 27.38 -6.94 -9.95
C THR A 334 26.08 -7.26 -10.67
N GLY A 335 25.51 -6.31 -11.42
CA GLY A 335 24.34 -6.53 -12.27
C GLY A 335 24.54 -7.69 -13.25
N ASN A 336 25.71 -7.78 -13.90
CA ASN A 336 26.06 -8.93 -14.75
C ASN A 336 26.01 -10.28 -14.03
N ARG A 337 26.31 -10.31 -12.72
CA ARG A 337 26.22 -11.54 -11.93
C ARG A 337 24.82 -11.81 -11.39
N VAL A 338 24.04 -10.77 -11.14
CA VAL A 338 22.64 -10.90 -10.70
C VAL A 338 21.78 -11.49 -11.82
N VAL A 339 22.03 -11.11 -13.09
CA VAL A 339 21.30 -11.70 -14.23
C VAL A 339 21.60 -13.19 -14.43
N ASP A 340 22.73 -13.70 -13.91
CA ASP A 340 23.05 -15.13 -13.90
C ASP A 340 22.33 -15.89 -12.77
N LEU A 341 21.59 -15.19 -11.90
CA LEU A 341 20.94 -15.72 -10.69
C LEU A 341 19.43 -15.48 -10.72
N GLU A 342 18.69 -16.45 -11.24
CA GLU A 342 17.23 -16.54 -11.10
C GLU A 342 16.82 -16.44 -9.61
N PRO A 343 15.72 -15.74 -9.25
CA PRO A 343 14.70 -15.11 -10.10
C PRO A 343 14.89 -13.59 -10.35
N ASN A 344 16.04 -13.01 -9.98
CA ASN A 344 16.20 -11.55 -9.88
C ASN A 344 16.70 -10.87 -11.17
N LEU A 345 16.38 -11.42 -12.36
CA LEU A 345 16.94 -10.91 -13.61
C LEU A 345 16.51 -9.46 -13.91
N SER A 346 15.25 -9.11 -13.65
CA SER A 346 14.77 -7.73 -13.84
C SER A 346 15.65 -6.75 -13.07
N LEU A 347 15.89 -7.03 -11.78
CA LEU A 347 16.74 -6.21 -10.90
C LEU A 347 18.18 -6.13 -11.41
N GLY A 348 18.73 -7.24 -11.90
CA GLY A 348 20.08 -7.30 -12.45
C GLY A 348 20.24 -6.45 -13.71
N TYR A 349 19.33 -6.62 -14.68
CA TYR A 349 19.31 -5.86 -15.92
C TYR A 349 19.09 -4.37 -15.68
N ASP A 350 18.21 -4.03 -14.75
CA ASP A 350 17.97 -2.65 -14.36
C ASP A 350 19.20 -1.98 -13.75
N LEU A 351 19.87 -2.67 -12.80
CA LEU A 351 21.09 -2.16 -12.18
C LEU A 351 22.19 -1.93 -13.24
N LYS A 352 22.29 -2.81 -14.25
CA LYS A 352 23.18 -2.61 -15.40
C LYS A 352 22.79 -1.34 -16.16
N GLY A 353 21.53 -1.19 -16.55
CA GLY A 353 21.03 -0.01 -17.29
C GLY A 353 21.33 1.31 -16.56
N ARG A 354 21.02 1.36 -15.25
CA ARG A 354 21.32 2.51 -14.39
C ARG A 354 22.81 2.82 -14.32
N ALA A 355 23.65 1.80 -14.10
CA ALA A 355 25.09 1.96 -14.05
C ALA A 355 25.66 2.44 -15.40
N LEU A 356 25.16 1.93 -16.52
CA LEU A 356 25.57 2.34 -17.87
C LEU A 356 25.21 3.81 -18.15
N MET A 357 24.03 4.28 -17.70
CA MET A 357 23.64 5.69 -17.77
C MET A 357 24.66 6.58 -17.05
N ARG A 358 25.02 6.23 -15.80
CA ARG A 358 26.00 6.99 -15.00
C ARG A 358 27.42 6.92 -15.56
N LEU A 359 27.78 5.82 -16.23
CA LEU A 359 29.05 5.68 -16.95
C LEU A 359 29.05 6.36 -18.33
N GLY A 360 27.93 6.92 -18.79
CA GLY A 360 27.80 7.56 -20.10
C GLY A 360 27.84 6.60 -21.29
N ARG A 361 27.65 5.29 -21.08
CA ARG A 361 27.72 4.25 -22.12
C ARG A 361 26.38 4.08 -22.85
N ARG A 362 25.95 5.15 -23.52
CA ARG A 362 24.59 5.31 -24.07
C ARG A 362 24.12 4.16 -24.98
N ASP A 363 24.99 3.65 -25.84
CA ASP A 363 24.62 2.62 -26.83
C ASP A 363 24.23 1.27 -26.20
N GLN A 364 24.57 1.05 -24.92
CA GLN A 364 24.28 -0.19 -24.20
C GLN A 364 23.06 -0.08 -23.28
N VAL A 365 22.51 1.12 -23.04
CA VAL A 365 21.50 1.34 -22.00
C VAL A 365 20.15 0.71 -22.33
N ILE A 366 19.60 1.04 -23.50
CA ILE A 366 18.25 0.63 -23.90
C ILE A 366 18.09 -0.90 -23.88
N PRO A 367 19.01 -1.71 -24.45
CA PRO A 367 18.90 -3.16 -24.41
C PRO A 367 18.76 -3.73 -23.00
N GLU A 368 19.45 -3.15 -22.01
CA GLU A 368 19.38 -3.64 -20.63
C GLU A 368 18.03 -3.32 -19.99
N PHE A 369 17.48 -2.12 -20.19
CA PHE A 369 16.13 -1.82 -19.67
C PHE A 369 15.03 -2.58 -20.41
N GLU A 370 15.19 -2.86 -21.70
CA GLU A 370 14.28 -3.76 -22.44
C GLU A 370 14.31 -5.18 -21.86
N GLN A 371 15.49 -5.71 -21.52
CA GLN A 371 15.59 -7.00 -20.85
C GLN A 371 14.98 -6.97 -19.44
N ALA A 372 15.19 -5.88 -18.68
CA ALA A 372 14.60 -5.74 -17.35
C ALA A 372 13.07 -5.81 -17.40
N SER A 373 12.45 -5.00 -18.27
CA SER A 373 10.99 -4.91 -18.37
C SER A 373 10.35 -6.18 -18.94
N GLN A 374 11.08 -6.95 -19.74
CA GLN A 374 10.64 -8.27 -20.24
C GLN A 374 10.82 -9.39 -19.21
N ALA A 375 11.87 -9.32 -18.38
CA ALA A 375 12.13 -10.30 -17.33
C ALA A 375 11.07 -10.29 -16.23
N ASN A 376 10.50 -9.11 -15.92
CA ASN A 376 9.31 -8.99 -15.08
C ASN A 376 8.35 -7.95 -15.68
N THR A 377 7.31 -8.42 -16.39
CA THR A 377 6.35 -7.52 -17.04
C THR A 377 5.48 -6.72 -16.06
N LYS A 378 5.44 -7.14 -14.78
CA LYS A 378 4.77 -6.43 -13.69
C LYS A 378 5.68 -5.40 -13.00
N ASP A 379 6.98 -5.41 -13.25
CA ASP A 379 7.89 -4.38 -12.73
C ASP A 379 7.65 -3.06 -13.47
N PHE A 380 6.73 -2.26 -12.96
CA PHE A 380 6.38 -0.97 -13.55
C PHE A 380 7.59 -0.02 -13.64
N ARG A 381 8.48 -0.07 -12.65
CA ARG A 381 9.68 0.77 -12.60
C ARG A 381 10.69 0.44 -13.70
N ALA A 382 10.82 -0.83 -14.08
CA ALA A 382 11.64 -1.21 -15.23
C ALA A 382 11.11 -0.60 -16.54
N TRP A 383 9.79 -0.53 -16.73
CA TRP A 383 9.18 0.15 -17.87
C TRP A 383 9.41 1.67 -17.84
N GLU A 384 9.31 2.30 -16.66
CA GLU A 384 9.63 3.73 -16.50
C GLU A 384 11.08 4.02 -16.89
N HIS A 385 12.04 3.23 -16.41
CA HIS A 385 13.44 3.40 -16.78
C HIS A 385 13.69 3.19 -18.27
N LEU A 386 12.97 2.27 -18.93
CA LEU A 386 13.02 2.12 -20.38
C LEU A 386 12.51 3.39 -21.10
N ALA A 387 11.37 3.94 -20.68
CA ALA A 387 10.84 5.18 -21.25
C ALA A 387 11.82 6.35 -21.06
N MET A 388 12.42 6.46 -19.87
CA MET A 388 13.46 7.44 -19.57
C MET A 388 14.72 7.25 -20.40
N ALA A 389 15.12 6.00 -20.67
CA ALA A 389 16.27 5.69 -21.52
C ALA A 389 16.01 6.07 -22.99
N PHE A 390 14.81 5.81 -23.52
CA PHE A 390 14.43 6.31 -24.85
C PHE A 390 14.49 7.83 -24.89
N PHE A 391 13.95 8.51 -23.87
CA PHE A 391 13.97 9.95 -23.76
C PHE A 391 15.40 10.51 -23.72
N GLY A 392 16.25 9.97 -22.84
CA GLY A 392 17.66 10.37 -22.72
C GLY A 392 18.50 10.10 -23.97
N ALA A 393 18.12 9.12 -24.78
CA ALA A 393 18.71 8.83 -26.09
C ALA A 393 18.19 9.74 -27.22
N GLY A 394 17.19 10.58 -26.96
CA GLY A 394 16.52 11.41 -27.97
C GLY A 394 15.55 10.63 -28.87
N ARG A 395 15.22 9.38 -28.53
CA ARG A 395 14.18 8.57 -29.20
C ARG A 395 12.79 8.99 -28.68
N ASN A 396 12.45 10.26 -28.87
CA ASN A 396 11.27 10.87 -28.25
C ASN A 396 9.96 10.22 -28.69
N SER A 397 9.85 9.75 -29.94
CA SER A 397 8.66 9.04 -30.42
C SER A 397 8.38 7.78 -29.60
N ASP A 398 9.41 7.00 -29.32
CA ASP A 398 9.31 5.75 -28.57
C ASP A 398 9.06 6.03 -27.09
N ALA A 399 9.75 7.03 -26.53
CA ALA A 399 9.56 7.49 -25.15
C ALA A 399 8.11 7.94 -24.91
N PHE A 400 7.55 8.79 -25.77
CA PHE A 400 6.19 9.30 -25.61
C PHE A 400 5.13 8.23 -25.88
N ALA A 401 5.37 7.31 -26.82
CA ALA A 401 4.47 6.19 -27.06
C ALA A 401 4.39 5.26 -25.84
N LEU A 402 5.55 4.85 -25.30
CA LEU A 402 5.60 4.01 -24.10
C LEU A 402 5.05 4.74 -22.88
N ALA A 403 5.35 6.03 -22.71
CA ALA A 403 4.84 6.80 -21.60
C ALA A 403 3.30 6.90 -21.61
N ARG A 404 2.67 7.00 -22.79
CA ARG A 404 1.20 6.95 -22.91
C ARG A 404 0.64 5.58 -22.52
N ASP A 405 1.24 4.50 -22.99
CA ASP A 405 0.83 3.14 -22.59
C ASP A 405 0.89 2.94 -21.07
N LEU A 406 1.97 3.41 -20.44
CA LEU A 406 2.13 3.33 -18.98
C LEU A 406 1.11 4.19 -18.22
N VAL A 407 0.79 5.38 -18.74
CA VAL A 407 -0.27 6.24 -18.19
C VAL A 407 -1.66 5.61 -18.32
N ASP A 408 -1.93 4.90 -19.41
CA ASP A 408 -3.21 4.20 -19.63
C ASP A 408 -3.36 2.99 -18.69
N ARG A 409 -2.25 2.31 -18.38
CA ARG A 409 -2.20 1.20 -17.41
C ARG A 409 -2.29 1.68 -15.96
N ASP A 410 -1.60 2.76 -15.64
CA ASP A 410 -1.57 3.39 -14.33
C ASP A 410 -1.74 4.91 -14.45
N PRO A 411 -2.97 5.41 -14.22
CA PRO A 411 -3.27 6.83 -14.25
C PRO A 411 -2.58 7.65 -13.15
N THR A 412 -1.81 7.04 -12.25
CA THR A 412 -1.03 7.74 -11.21
C THR A 412 0.47 7.73 -11.48
N ALA A 413 0.93 7.03 -12.52
CA ALA A 413 2.33 6.94 -12.88
C ALA A 413 2.97 8.30 -13.20
N LEU A 414 3.78 8.81 -12.27
CA LEU A 414 4.37 10.16 -12.30
C LEU A 414 5.48 10.31 -13.34
N ILE A 415 6.35 9.30 -13.48
CA ILE A 415 7.51 9.41 -14.37
C ILE A 415 7.10 9.42 -15.85
N PRO A 416 6.19 8.54 -16.33
CA PRO A 416 5.65 8.62 -17.68
C PRO A 416 4.99 9.97 -17.97
N ARG A 417 4.22 10.49 -17.02
CA ARG A 417 3.61 11.83 -17.07
C ARG A 417 4.64 12.94 -17.23
N ALA A 418 5.70 12.90 -16.42
CA ALA A 418 6.80 13.84 -16.51
C ALA A 418 7.51 13.78 -17.87
N ILE A 419 7.66 12.60 -18.47
CA ILE A 419 8.18 12.43 -19.83
C ILE A 419 7.24 13.10 -20.86
N LEU A 420 5.92 12.88 -20.76
CA LEU A 420 4.92 13.47 -21.68
C LEU A 420 4.86 15.00 -21.60
N ALA A 421 5.21 15.58 -20.46
CA ALA A 421 5.33 17.04 -20.31
C ALA A 421 6.37 17.66 -21.27
N PHE A 422 7.34 16.89 -21.76
CA PHE A 422 8.32 17.37 -22.75
C PHE A 422 7.83 17.31 -24.20
N GLU A 423 6.66 16.73 -24.47
CA GLU A 423 6.11 16.65 -25.84
C GLU A 423 5.63 18.02 -26.35
N ASP A 424 5.21 18.91 -25.46
CA ASP A 424 4.76 20.26 -25.78
C ASP A 424 5.18 21.23 -24.66
N PRO A 425 5.86 22.36 -24.96
CA PRO A 425 6.31 23.34 -23.96
C PRO A 425 5.23 23.90 -23.03
N THR A 426 3.93 23.81 -23.37
CA THR A 426 2.84 24.22 -22.48
C THR A 426 2.35 23.11 -21.54
N LYS A 427 2.69 21.84 -21.82
CA LYS A 427 2.24 20.68 -21.04
C LYS A 427 2.79 20.59 -19.61
N PRO A 428 3.99 21.08 -19.23
CA PRO A 428 4.41 21.02 -17.83
C PRO A 428 3.42 21.69 -16.87
N ARG A 429 2.75 22.75 -17.33
CA ARG A 429 1.67 23.42 -16.59
C ARG A 429 0.40 22.58 -16.52
N THR A 430 -0.07 22.07 -17.65
CA THR A 430 -1.29 21.24 -17.68
C THR A 430 -1.10 19.95 -16.88
N MET A 431 0.10 19.37 -16.91
CA MET A 431 0.48 18.20 -16.12
C MET A 431 0.42 18.50 -14.62
N PHE A 432 0.82 19.70 -14.17
CA PHE A 432 0.66 20.13 -12.77
C PHE A 432 -0.81 20.08 -12.35
N GLU A 433 -1.65 20.76 -13.13
CA GLU A 433 -3.08 20.89 -12.86
C GLU A 433 -3.78 19.53 -12.90
N GLU A 434 -3.43 18.67 -13.86
CA GLU A 434 -3.91 17.30 -13.96
C GLU A 434 -3.47 16.46 -12.76
N THR A 435 -2.16 16.46 -12.42
CA THR A 435 -1.60 15.69 -11.30
C THR A 435 -2.22 16.11 -9.96
N LEU A 436 -2.27 17.41 -9.69
CA LEU A 436 -2.93 17.95 -8.51
C LEU A 436 -4.41 17.57 -8.45
N GLY A 437 -5.08 17.51 -9.61
CA GLY A 437 -6.49 17.17 -9.71
C GLY A 437 -6.85 15.75 -9.24
N PHE A 438 -5.93 14.79 -9.29
CA PHE A 438 -6.21 13.41 -8.87
C PHE A 438 -5.32 12.88 -7.73
N LEU A 439 -4.11 13.42 -7.50
CA LEU A 439 -3.25 13.05 -6.35
C LEU A 439 -3.43 13.94 -5.14
N GLY A 440 -3.90 15.19 -5.32
CA GLY A 440 -4.10 16.14 -4.22
C GLY A 440 -2.82 16.75 -3.65
N GLU A 441 -1.66 16.15 -3.90
CA GLU A 441 -0.32 16.68 -3.61
C GLU A 441 0.37 16.96 -4.96
N ALA A 442 1.10 18.07 -5.05
CA ALA A 442 1.91 18.36 -6.25
C ALA A 442 3.40 18.45 -5.91
N ASP A 443 3.73 18.98 -4.73
CA ASP A 443 5.11 19.26 -4.34
C ASP A 443 5.98 18.01 -4.25
N PHE A 444 5.43 16.91 -3.75
CA PHE A 444 6.13 15.64 -3.62
C PHE A 444 6.43 15.06 -5.01
N GLU A 445 5.44 15.07 -5.90
CA GLU A 445 5.44 14.52 -7.25
C GLU A 445 6.50 15.18 -8.14
N TYR A 446 6.71 16.49 -7.95
CA TYR A 446 7.75 17.21 -8.67
C TYR A 446 9.14 16.83 -8.20
N VAL A 447 9.32 16.74 -6.89
CA VAL A 447 10.57 16.25 -6.31
C VAL A 447 10.84 14.82 -6.80
N GLU A 448 9.82 13.97 -6.88
CA GLU A 448 9.92 12.61 -7.40
C GLU A 448 10.46 12.54 -8.82
N ALA A 449 9.77 13.18 -9.75
CA ALA A 449 10.15 13.11 -11.16
C ALA A 449 11.54 13.73 -11.39
N MET A 450 11.85 14.82 -10.67
CA MET A 450 13.16 15.45 -10.73
C MET A 450 14.27 14.53 -10.21
N LEU A 451 14.08 13.88 -9.06
CA LEU A 451 15.02 12.91 -8.51
C LEU A 451 15.17 11.69 -9.41
N ALA A 452 14.09 11.22 -10.03
CA ALA A 452 14.15 10.12 -10.99
C ALA A 452 15.05 10.48 -12.18
N PHE A 453 14.86 11.66 -12.79
CA PHE A 453 15.71 12.13 -13.89
C PHE A 453 17.18 12.29 -13.45
N GLU A 454 17.44 12.81 -12.25
CA GLU A 454 18.80 12.89 -11.70
C GLU A 454 19.42 11.49 -11.56
N SER A 455 18.67 10.53 -10.98
CA SER A 455 19.18 9.20 -10.65
C SER A 455 19.70 8.48 -11.90
N LEU A 456 19.08 8.73 -13.06
CA LEU A 456 19.47 8.23 -14.38
C LEU A 456 20.42 9.16 -15.15
N ALA A 457 21.18 10.03 -14.49
CA ALA A 457 22.17 10.92 -15.11
C ALA A 457 21.57 11.91 -16.13
N MET A 458 20.34 12.38 -15.91
CA MET A 458 19.68 13.39 -16.74
C MET A 458 19.41 14.70 -15.98
N PRO A 459 20.43 15.35 -15.39
CA PRO A 459 20.24 16.55 -14.56
C PRO A 459 19.66 17.73 -15.34
N LYS A 460 19.87 17.80 -16.66
CA LYS A 460 19.25 18.82 -17.52
C LYS A 460 17.74 18.63 -17.64
N ALA A 461 17.28 17.38 -17.80
CA ALA A 461 15.85 17.09 -17.86
C ALA A 461 15.20 17.37 -16.51
N ALA A 462 15.82 16.92 -15.42
CA ALA A 462 15.41 17.24 -14.05
C ALA A 462 15.23 18.75 -13.84
N PHE A 463 16.23 19.54 -14.26
CA PHE A 463 16.19 21.00 -14.15
C PHE A 463 15.11 21.64 -15.04
N ILE A 464 15.00 21.24 -16.31
CA ILE A 464 13.97 21.77 -17.22
C ILE A 464 12.57 21.46 -16.68
N TYR A 465 12.37 20.28 -16.10
CA TYR A 465 11.10 19.88 -15.50
C TYR A 465 10.76 20.75 -14.28
N ALA A 466 11.75 21.08 -13.44
CA ALA A 466 11.57 21.91 -12.26
C ALA A 466 11.32 23.41 -12.57
N MET A 467 11.92 23.94 -13.64
CA MET A 467 11.97 25.40 -13.91
C MET A 467 10.62 26.11 -14.07
N PRO A 468 9.64 25.59 -14.84
CA PRO A 468 8.34 26.25 -14.97
C PRO A 468 7.69 26.53 -13.61
N LEU A 469 7.85 25.61 -12.64
CA LEU A 469 7.20 25.61 -11.33
C LEU A 469 7.79 26.61 -10.36
N LEU A 470 9.09 26.86 -10.48
CA LEU A 470 9.78 27.92 -9.73
C LEU A 470 9.38 29.31 -10.23
N ALA A 471 8.94 29.42 -11.50
CA ALA A 471 8.69 30.70 -12.17
C ALA A 471 7.26 31.21 -12.04
N ASP A 472 6.26 30.33 -11.90
CA ASP A 472 4.86 30.68 -11.74
C ASP A 472 4.44 30.35 -10.30
N ARG A 473 3.85 31.32 -9.58
CA ARG A 473 3.22 31.09 -8.27
C ARG A 473 1.91 30.31 -8.51
N PHE A 474 2.03 29.05 -8.91
CA PHE A 474 0.98 28.29 -9.59
C PHE A 474 -0.31 28.09 -8.80
N VAL A 475 -0.34 28.34 -7.48
CA VAL A 475 -1.52 28.04 -6.68
C VAL A 475 -1.75 29.10 -5.60
N ASP A 476 -2.65 30.05 -5.84
CA ASP A 476 -3.23 30.92 -4.79
C ASP A 476 -4.00 30.11 -3.73
N ARG A 477 -4.21 28.79 -3.95
CA ARG A 477 -4.93 27.87 -3.06
C ARG A 477 -4.07 27.13 -2.03
N PHE A 478 -2.74 27.11 -2.15
CA PHE A 478 -1.86 26.44 -1.18
C PHE A 478 -0.56 27.25 -0.98
N PRO A 479 -0.08 27.44 0.26
CA PRO A 479 1.25 27.98 0.46
C PRO A 479 2.27 27.03 -0.18
N LEU A 480 3.07 27.52 -1.13
CA LEU A 480 4.12 26.75 -1.80
C LEU A 480 5.02 26.07 -0.75
N SER A 481 5.17 24.74 -0.83
CA SER A 481 6.16 24.05 -0.03
C SER A 481 7.57 24.55 -0.40
N PRO A 482 8.44 24.84 0.58
CA PRO A 482 9.82 25.24 0.31
C PRO A 482 10.64 24.10 -0.34
N MET A 483 10.15 22.86 -0.31
CA MET A 483 10.88 21.67 -0.74
C MET A 483 11.28 21.72 -2.22
N GLN A 484 10.44 22.26 -3.09
CA GLN A 484 10.78 22.39 -4.51
C GLN A 484 12.03 23.26 -4.73
N HIS A 485 12.09 24.41 -4.05
CA HIS A 485 13.23 25.33 -4.12
C HIS A 485 14.47 24.75 -3.45
N ILE A 486 14.29 24.11 -2.28
CA ILE A 486 15.36 23.44 -1.52
C ILE A 486 16.03 22.37 -2.38
N TYR A 487 15.26 21.45 -2.97
CA TYR A 487 15.82 20.39 -3.80
C TYR A 487 16.42 20.94 -5.10
N SER A 488 15.73 21.86 -5.78
CA SER A 488 16.24 22.47 -7.03
C SER A 488 17.57 23.20 -6.80
N SER A 489 17.67 23.96 -5.71
CA SER A 489 18.90 24.63 -5.28
C SER A 489 20.01 23.62 -4.98
N ALA A 490 19.71 22.60 -4.16
CA ALA A 490 20.68 21.57 -3.82
C ALA A 490 21.20 20.81 -5.03
N LEU A 491 20.31 20.43 -5.96
CA LEU A 491 20.70 19.77 -7.21
C LEU A 491 21.55 20.67 -8.10
N ALA A 492 21.24 21.97 -8.19
CA ALA A 492 22.09 22.92 -8.91
C ALA A 492 23.50 23.00 -8.29
N LEU A 493 23.60 22.97 -6.95
CA LEU A 493 24.88 22.95 -6.25
C LEU A 493 25.67 21.66 -6.52
N MET A 494 25.01 20.50 -6.38
CA MET A 494 25.61 19.18 -6.59
C MET A 494 26.09 18.99 -8.04
N ASN A 495 25.40 19.61 -9.01
CA ASN A 495 25.78 19.62 -10.42
C ASN A 495 26.79 20.73 -10.78
N GLY A 496 27.43 21.36 -9.78
CA GLY A 496 28.54 22.29 -10.00
C GLY A 496 28.13 23.70 -10.44
N SER A 497 26.91 24.13 -10.13
CA SER A 497 26.41 25.49 -10.41
C SER A 497 26.03 26.28 -9.13
N PRO A 498 26.98 26.60 -8.22
CA PRO A 498 26.70 27.36 -7.00
C PRO A 498 25.95 28.69 -7.21
N PRO A 499 26.26 29.52 -8.23
CA PRO A 499 25.51 30.76 -8.46
C PRO A 499 24.03 30.53 -8.78
N THR A 500 23.71 29.44 -9.48
CA THR A 500 22.33 29.05 -9.78
C THR A 500 21.62 28.55 -8.51
N ALA A 501 22.33 27.77 -7.69
CA ALA A 501 21.80 27.30 -6.41
C ALA A 501 21.45 28.47 -5.48
N GLU A 502 22.40 29.40 -5.27
CA GLU A 502 22.19 30.60 -4.47
C GLU A 502 21.02 31.44 -5.00
N LYS A 503 20.91 31.58 -6.33
CA LYS A 503 19.80 32.31 -6.94
C LYS A 503 18.44 31.67 -6.61
N ILE A 504 18.29 30.36 -6.83
CA ILE A 504 17.04 29.62 -6.55
C ILE A 504 16.71 29.69 -5.06
N TYR A 505 17.70 29.53 -4.19
CA TYR A 505 17.48 29.63 -2.75
C TYR A 505 17.05 31.04 -2.33
N ASN A 506 17.64 32.09 -2.90
CA ASN A 506 17.24 33.47 -2.61
C ASN A 506 15.82 33.79 -3.12
N GLU A 507 15.36 33.14 -4.19
CA GLU A 507 13.99 33.27 -4.72
C GLU A 507 12.94 32.69 -3.75
N LEU A 508 13.29 31.69 -2.94
CA LEU A 508 12.41 31.14 -1.90
C LEU A 508 12.01 32.22 -0.86
N GLY A 509 12.89 33.17 -0.57
CA GLY A 509 12.62 34.25 0.38
C GLY A 509 12.37 33.76 1.82
N GLN A 510 11.40 34.36 2.51
CA GLN A 510 11.00 33.93 3.85
C GLN A 510 10.04 32.73 3.76
N TRP A 511 10.31 31.68 4.52
CA TRP A 511 9.53 30.46 4.56
C TRP A 511 9.45 29.91 5.99
N ASN A 512 8.47 29.06 6.27
CA ASN A 512 8.31 28.41 7.59
C ASN A 512 8.59 26.91 7.47
N SER A 513 9.23 26.33 8.48
CA SER A 513 9.43 24.89 8.61
C SER A 513 8.16 24.12 9.00
N ASP A 514 7.10 24.81 9.41
CA ASP A 514 5.80 24.19 9.67
C ASP A 514 5.31 23.42 8.44
N PHE A 515 4.89 22.17 8.66
CA PHE A 515 4.42 21.25 7.63
C PHE A 515 5.44 20.91 6.52
N VAL A 516 6.75 20.99 6.83
CA VAL A 516 7.83 20.58 5.94
C VAL A 516 8.44 19.26 6.42
N PHE A 517 8.14 18.16 5.75
CA PHE A 517 8.52 16.82 6.20
C PHE A 517 9.41 16.08 5.18
N PRO A 518 10.74 16.28 5.20
CA PRO A 518 11.65 15.43 4.44
C PRO A 518 11.59 13.99 4.96
N SER A 519 11.33 13.03 4.06
CA SER A 519 11.12 11.62 4.43
C SER A 519 12.10 10.64 3.77
N ARG A 520 13.00 11.13 2.90
CA ARG A 520 13.81 10.31 1.98
C ARG A 520 15.29 10.32 2.31
N THR A 521 16.01 9.28 1.90
CA THR A 521 17.48 9.23 2.05
C THR A 521 18.17 10.31 1.21
N GLU A 522 17.64 10.65 0.03
CA GLU A 522 18.15 11.74 -0.80
C GLU A 522 18.07 13.11 -0.10
N ALA A 523 17.07 13.29 0.78
CA ALA A 523 16.89 14.52 1.54
C ALA A 523 18.10 14.81 2.44
N VAL A 524 18.78 13.79 2.94
CA VAL A 524 19.99 13.93 3.77
C VAL A 524 21.06 14.73 3.01
N ASN A 525 21.38 14.31 1.79
CA ASN A 525 22.37 14.98 0.96
C ASN A 525 21.91 16.39 0.55
N VAL A 526 20.62 16.55 0.25
CA VAL A 526 20.01 17.83 -0.11
C VAL A 526 20.11 18.84 1.02
N LEU A 527 19.72 18.47 2.24
CA LEU A 527 19.75 19.35 3.40
C LEU A 527 21.18 19.64 3.86
N GLN A 528 22.09 18.66 3.78
CA GLN A 528 23.52 18.89 3.98
C GLN A 528 24.10 19.90 2.97
N ALA A 529 23.65 19.84 1.71
CA ALA A 529 24.04 20.82 0.68
C ALA A 529 23.49 22.21 0.99
N MET A 530 22.24 22.31 1.42
CA MET A 530 21.63 23.59 1.78
C MET A 530 22.24 24.22 3.03
N LYS A 531 22.60 23.42 4.04
CA LYS A 531 23.36 23.87 5.22
C LYS A 531 24.70 24.53 4.84
N ARG A 532 25.33 24.11 3.73
CA ARG A 532 26.55 24.76 3.20
C ARG A 532 26.27 26.09 2.50
N ILE A 533 25.12 26.22 1.84
CA ILE A 533 24.70 27.47 1.17
C ILE A 533 24.30 28.52 2.22
N SER A 534 23.59 28.11 3.28
CA SER A 534 23.05 29.02 4.28
C SER A 534 23.33 28.53 5.69
N SER A 535 24.59 28.65 6.12
CA SER A 535 25.05 28.13 7.42
C SER A 535 24.43 28.80 8.64
N SER A 536 23.75 29.94 8.48
CA SER A 536 23.04 30.65 9.55
C SER A 536 21.55 30.29 9.64
N ASP A 537 21.03 29.46 8.73
CA ASP A 537 19.62 29.08 8.73
C ASP A 537 19.41 27.77 9.50
N GLY A 538 18.97 27.91 10.76
CA GLY A 538 18.74 26.79 11.69
C GLY A 538 17.64 25.81 11.25
N ARG A 539 16.82 26.15 10.25
CA ARG A 539 15.80 25.22 9.72
C ARG A 539 16.42 24.02 9.00
N PHE A 540 17.58 24.17 8.35
CA PHE A 540 18.24 23.04 7.69
C PHE A 540 18.77 21.97 8.66
N PRO A 541 19.52 22.32 9.72
CA PRO A 541 19.89 21.33 10.73
C PRO A 541 18.66 20.74 11.45
N LEU A 542 17.59 21.50 11.71
CA LEU A 542 16.33 20.96 12.24
C LEU A 542 15.76 19.86 11.34
N LEU A 543 15.48 20.18 10.07
CA LEU A 543 14.93 19.25 9.09
C LEU A 543 15.86 18.06 8.81
N LEU A 544 17.18 18.26 8.86
CA LEU A 544 18.17 17.21 8.71
C LEU A 544 18.13 16.25 9.91
N GLY A 545 17.99 16.78 11.12
CA GLY A 545 17.79 15.98 12.33
C GLY A 545 16.54 15.11 12.24
N ASP A 546 15.42 15.69 11.79
CA ASP A 546 14.14 14.97 11.67
C ASP A 546 14.22 13.79 10.69
N VAL A 547 14.79 14.00 9.49
CA VAL A 547 14.95 12.90 8.54
C VAL A 547 15.96 11.86 9.02
N LEU A 548 17.06 12.26 9.66
CA LEU A 548 18.02 11.32 10.25
C LEU A 548 17.38 10.46 11.33
N ALA A 549 16.52 11.06 12.17
CA ALA A 549 15.81 10.32 13.20
C ALA A 549 14.83 9.31 12.60
N ASN A 550 14.06 9.71 11.58
CA ASN A 550 13.20 8.80 10.83
C ASN A 550 13.98 7.62 10.21
N LEU A 551 15.21 7.87 9.76
CA LEU A 551 16.12 6.86 9.23
C LEU A 551 16.84 6.02 10.31
N GLY A 552 16.49 6.19 11.60
CA GLY A 552 17.09 5.46 12.72
C GLY A 552 18.50 5.91 13.12
N ARG A 553 18.94 7.10 12.67
CA ARG A 553 20.27 7.68 12.92
C ARG A 553 20.22 8.69 14.07
N ILE A 554 19.65 8.29 15.21
CA ILE A 554 19.35 9.18 16.35
C ILE A 554 20.57 9.93 16.87
N GLY A 555 21.74 9.29 16.90
CA GLY A 555 22.97 9.95 17.34
C GLY A 555 23.35 11.14 16.46
N GLU A 556 23.22 11.02 15.14
CA GLU A 556 23.48 12.12 14.20
C GLU A 556 22.35 13.15 14.23
N ALA A 557 21.09 12.71 14.37
CA ALA A 557 19.95 13.59 14.51
C ALA A 557 20.10 14.54 15.73
N THR A 558 20.58 14.00 16.86
CA THR A 558 20.82 14.78 18.08
C THR A 558 21.81 15.91 17.84
N VAL A 559 22.92 15.62 17.14
CA VAL A 559 23.95 16.63 16.80
C VAL A 559 23.37 17.72 15.91
N GLU A 560 22.51 17.35 14.96
CA GLU A 560 21.87 18.32 14.06
C GLU A 560 20.84 19.19 14.80
N TRP A 561 20.01 18.62 15.68
CA TRP A 561 19.08 19.40 16.50
C TRP A 561 19.79 20.32 17.50
N GLU A 562 20.92 19.92 18.08
CA GLU A 562 21.75 20.80 18.93
C GLU A 562 22.37 21.97 18.14
N SER A 563 22.56 21.79 16.83
CA SER A 563 23.10 22.81 15.92
C SER A 563 22.04 23.77 15.38
N ALA A 564 20.75 23.42 15.48
CA ALA A 564 19.63 24.24 15.03
C ALA A 564 19.30 25.33 16.06
#